data_AF-A0A2E0FHA2-F1
#
_entry.id   AF-A0A2E0FHA2-F1
#
_cell.length_a   1.000
_cell.length_b   1.000
_cell.length_c   1.000
_cell.angle_alpha   90.00
_cell.angle_beta   90.00
_cell.angle_gamma   90.00
#
_symmetry.space_group_name_H-M   'P 1'
#
loop_
_entity.id
_entity.type
_entity.pdbx_description
1 polymer ?
#
loop_
_entity_poly.entity_id
_entity_poly.type
_entity_poly.pdbx_seq_one_letter_code
_entity_poly.pdbx_strand_id
1 'polypeptide(L)' 'MQVYDTPEAIEQFRLRALRSALKMEIFGMKRRGQSAYSIIKQEFGLKGNKRSVLEQFEKLTGGNQ' A
#
# COMPACT_ATOMS: atom_id res chain seq x y z
N MET A 1 17.38 -5.66 14.58
CA MET A 1 15.97 -5.22 14.72
C MET A 1 15.95 -3.74 14.41
N GLN A 2 15.41 -3.34 13.25
CA GLN A 2 15.37 -1.93 12.87
C GLN A 2 14.14 -1.31 13.54
N VAL A 3 14.38 -0.39 14.47
CA VAL A 3 13.32 0.32 15.19
C VAL A 3 13.09 1.67 14.50
N TYR A 4 11.83 1.96 14.20
CA TYR A 4 11.42 3.24 13.61
C TYR A 4 10.80 4.09 14.71
N ASP A 5 11.60 4.99 15.30
CA ASP A 5 11.17 5.81 16.44
C ASP A 5 10.54 7.14 16.01
N THR A 6 10.71 7.53 14.74
CA THR A 6 10.12 8.75 14.20
C THR A 6 8.74 8.48 13.58
N PRO A 7 7.74 9.35 13.82
CA PRO A 7 6.41 9.21 13.22
C PRO A 7 6.44 9.08 11.69
N GLU A 8 7.35 9.81 11.05
CA GLU A 8 7.55 9.77 9.60
C GLU A 8 8.03 8.40 9.12
N ALA A 9 8.98 7.78 9.83
CA ALA A 9 9.50 6.47 9.45
C ALA A 9 8.46 5.36 9.66
N ILE A 10 7.62 5.48 10.70
CA ILE A 10 6.49 4.57 10.94
C ILE A 10 5.48 4.67 9.79
N GLU A 11 5.14 5.89 9.37
CA GLU A 11 4.20 6.09 8.26
C GLU A 11 4.78 5.57 6.94
N GLN A 12 6.06 5.82 6.66
CA GLN A 12 6.75 5.26 5.50
C GLN A 12 6.74 3.72 5.49
N PHE A 13 6.93 3.10 6.65
CA PHE A 13 6.84 1.64 6.78
C PHE A 13 5.42 1.14 6.50
N ARG A 14 4.40 1.81 7.05
CA ARG A 14 2.99 1.49 6.79
C ARG A 14 2.66 1.57 5.29
N LEU A 15 3.08 2.63 4.62
CA LEU A 15 2.87 2.81 3.17
C LEU A 15 3.52 1.67 2.37
N ARG A 16 4.76 1.28 2.71
CA ARG A 16 5.46 0.15 2.08
C ARG A 16 4.75 -1.19 2.34
N ALA A 17 4.23 -1.40 3.54
CA ALA A 17 3.47 -2.60 3.88
C ALA A 17 2.16 -2.69 3.06
N LEU A 18 1.44 -1.58 2.91
CA LEU A 18 0.23 -1.50 2.08
C LEU A 18 0.52 -1.78 0.60
N ARG A 19 1.62 -1.22 0.07
CA ARG A 19 2.10 -1.51 -1.30
C ARG A 19 2.32 -3.01 -1.51
N SER A 20 3.08 -3.64 -0.62
CA SER A 20 3.39 -5.06 -0.71
C SER A 20 2.14 -5.94 -0.56
N ALA A 21 1.23 -5.58 0.35
CA ALA A 21 -0.04 -6.28 0.53
C ALA A 21 -0.91 -6.19 -0.73
N LEU A 22 -1.00 -5.03 -1.39
CA LEU A 22 -1.74 -4.86 -2.63
C LEU A 22 -1.13 -5.71 -3.78
N LYS A 23 0.21 -5.77 -3.88
CA LYS A 23 0.89 -6.65 -4.85
C LYS A 23 0.51 -8.11 -4.63
N MET A 24 0.58 -8.60 -3.39
CA MET A 24 0.21 -9.98 -3.06
C MET A 24 -1.26 -10.28 -3.38
N GLU A 25 -2.15 -9.31 -3.15
CA GLU A 25 -3.56 -9.41 -3.50
C GLU A 25 -3.81 -9.47 -5.02
N ILE A 26 -2.96 -8.81 -5.83
CA ILE A 26 -2.97 -8.92 -7.30
C ILE A 26 -2.48 -10.30 -7.75
N PHE A 27 -1.48 -10.85 -7.07
CA PHE A 27 -1.00 -12.22 -7.32
C PHE A 27 -2.01 -13.31 -6.90
N GLY A 28 -3.12 -12.94 -6.26
CA GLY A 28 -4.21 -13.84 -5.91
C GLY A 28 -4.21 -14.30 -4.46
N MET A 29 -3.35 -13.73 -3.61
CA MET A 29 -3.41 -13.98 -2.18
C MET A 29 -4.68 -13.40 -1.58
N LYS A 30 -5.39 -14.23 -0.81
CA LYS A 30 -6.59 -13.82 -0.07
C LYS A 30 -6.20 -13.53 1.37
N ARG A 31 -6.66 -12.40 1.89
CA ARG A 31 -6.58 -12.09 3.32
C ARG A 31 -7.95 -12.26 3.96
N ARG A 32 -7.96 -12.45 5.29
CA ARG A 32 -9.19 -12.28 6.09
C ARG A 32 -9.37 -10.79 6.39
N GLY A 33 -10.59 -10.27 6.23
CA GLY A 33 -10.93 -8.86 6.45
C GLY A 33 -10.76 -7.95 5.22
N GLN A 34 -10.68 -6.64 5.45
CA GLN A 34 -10.69 -5.61 4.39
C GLN A 34 -9.48 -5.69 3.46
N SER A 35 -9.66 -5.64 2.15
CA SER A 35 -8.55 -5.71 1.18
C SER A 35 -7.59 -4.52 1.27
N ALA A 36 -6.32 -4.74 0.95
CA ALA A 36 -5.33 -3.65 0.86
C ALA A 36 -5.77 -2.63 -0.21
N TYR A 37 -6.36 -3.13 -1.29
CA TYR A 37 -7.02 -2.32 -2.30
C TYR A 37 -8.10 -1.39 -1.74
N SER A 38 -8.97 -1.89 -0.86
CA SER A 38 -10.05 -1.06 -0.28
C SER A 38 -9.50 -0.02 0.69
N ILE A 39 -8.53 -0.39 1.52
CA ILE A 39 -7.87 0.53 2.46
C ILE A 39 -7.23 1.69 1.68
N ILE A 40 -6.42 1.37 0.66
CA ILE A 40 -5.74 2.38 -0.17
C ILE A 40 -6.75 3.29 -0.88
N LYS A 41 -7.86 2.75 -1.39
CA LYS A 41 -8.89 3.60 -2.04
C LYS A 41 -9.61 4.52 -1.06
N GLN A 42 -9.87 4.06 0.16
CA GLN A 42 -10.54 4.86 1.17
C GLN A 42 -9.61 5.96 1.70
N GLU A 43 -8.35 5.64 1.97
CA GLU A 43 -7.38 6.58 2.53
C GLU A 43 -6.89 7.61 1.51
N PHE A 44 -6.61 7.18 0.27
CA PHE A 44 -5.99 8.03 -0.76
C PHE A 44 -6.96 8.48 -1.87
N GLY A 45 -8.25 8.09 -1.79
CA GLY A 45 -9.27 8.48 -2.77
C GLY A 45 -9.06 7.91 -4.18
N LEU A 46 -8.21 6.89 -4.33
CA LEU A 46 -7.82 6.33 -5.63
C LEU A 46 -8.97 5.60 -6.33
N LYS A 47 -8.95 5.57 -7.66
CA LYS A 47 -9.99 4.96 -8.50
C LYS A 47 -9.39 4.08 -9.58
N GLY A 48 -10.07 2.98 -9.90
CA GLY A 48 -9.64 2.02 -10.93
C GLY A 48 -9.55 0.58 -10.41
N ASN A 49 -8.92 -0.30 -11.18
CA ASN A 49 -8.68 -1.70 -10.82
C ASN A 49 -7.45 -1.84 -9.90
N LYS A 50 -7.18 -3.04 -9.37
CA LYS A 50 -6.07 -3.25 -8.41
C LYS A 50 -4.70 -2.84 -8.97
N ARG A 51 -4.42 -3.11 -10.25
CA ARG A 51 -3.15 -2.76 -10.91
C ARG A 51 -2.99 -1.24 -11.09
N SER A 52 -4.04 -0.58 -11.55
CA SER A 52 -4.08 0.87 -11.73
C SER A 52 -3.97 1.61 -10.40
N VAL A 53 -4.65 1.12 -9.36
CA VAL A 53 -4.53 1.68 -8.00
C VAL A 53 -3.14 1.47 -7.43
N LEU A 54 -2.49 0.32 -7.69
CA LEU A 54 -1.10 0.10 -7.30
C LEU A 54 -0.16 1.13 -7.96
N GLU A 55 -0.30 1.35 -9.27
CA GLU A 55 0.53 2.31 -9.99
C GLU A 55 0.31 3.75 -9.49
N GLN A 56 -0.94 4.15 -9.26
CA GLN A 56 -1.28 5.45 -8.68
C GLN A 56 -0.70 5.61 -7.27
N PHE A 57 -0.80 4.55 -6.46
CA PHE A 57 -0.24 4.53 -5.11
C PHE A 57 1.29 4.63 -5.11
N GLU A 58 1.96 3.90 -5.99
CA GLU A 58 3.43 3.95 -6.15
C GLU A 58 3.92 5.34 -6.58
N LYS A 59 3.16 6.04 -7.44
CA LYS A 59 3.45 7.45 -7.82
C LYS A 59 3.31 8.40 -6.63
N LEU A 60 2.30 8.22 -5.79
CA LEU A 60 2.10 9.04 -4.58
C LEU A 60 3.17 8.79 -3.52
N THR A 61 3.58 7.53 -3.33
CA THR A 61 4.58 7.16 -2.31
C THR A 61 6.03 7.35 -2.76
N GLY A 62 6.25 7.82 -4.00
CA GLY A 62 7.60 8.08 -4.52
C GLY A 62 8.39 6.78 -4.80
N GLY A 63 8.00 6.05 -5.84
CA GLY A 63 8.82 4.97 -6.38
C GLY A 63 10.07 5.48 -7.10
N ASN A 64 11.14 5.75 -6.36
CA ASN A 64 12.51 5.65 -6.86
C ASN A 64 13.30 4.78 -5.88
N GLN A 65 13.33 3.48 -6.20
CA GLN A 65 14.38 2.48 -5.96
C GLN A 65 13.82 1.08 -6.25
#